data_AF-A0A7Y3KU02-F1
#
_entry.id   AF-A0A7Y3KU02-F1
#
_cell.length_a   1.000
_cell.length_b   1.000
_cell.length_c   1.000
_cell.angle_alpha   90.00
_cell.angle_beta   90.00
_cell.angle_gamma   90.00
#
_symmetry.space_group_name_H-M   'P 1'
#
loop_
_entity.id
_entity.type
_entity.pdbx_description
1 polymer ?
#
loop_
_entity_poly.entity_id
_entity_poly.type
_entity_poly.pdbx_seq_one_letter_code
_entity_poly.pdbx_strand_id
1 'polypeptide(L)'
;MAKSAPKQNNRKTVGRYVSPESRGKVTIRRPQTEDHSPHWYGWMILDLLAFGMIVITLNYLQVLPGSVSSWYLVLGLVSMFSGFYLATRYH
;
A
#
# COMPACT_ATOMS: atom_id res chain seq x y z
N MET A 1 35.64 70.44 -6.13
CA MET A 1 35.93 69.00 -5.98
C MET A 1 34.61 68.24 -5.85
N ALA A 2 34.13 67.60 -6.92
CA ALA A 2 32.91 66.79 -6.88
C ALA A 2 33.28 65.34 -6.49
N LYS A 3 32.67 64.81 -5.42
CA LYS A 3 32.84 63.42 -5.00
C LYS A 3 31.94 62.53 -5.86
N SER A 4 32.54 61.69 -6.71
CA SER A 4 31.84 60.70 -7.52
C SER A 4 31.24 59.61 -6.62
N ALA A 5 29.93 59.36 -6.71
CA ALA A 5 29.27 58.28 -5.99
C ALA A 5 29.71 56.90 -6.55
N PRO A 6 29.96 55.90 -5.70
CA PRO A 6 30.43 54.59 -6.16
C PRO A 6 29.29 53.83 -6.86
N LYS A 7 29.54 53.49 -8.13
CA LYS A 7 28.65 52.66 -8.97
C LYS A 7 28.49 51.27 -8.33
N GLN A 8 27.28 50.97 -7.87
CA GLN A 8 26.95 49.69 -7.24
C GLN A 8 27.04 48.56 -8.28
N ASN A 9 28.16 47.83 -8.25
CA ASN A 9 28.40 46.70 -9.12
C ASN A 9 27.47 45.55 -8.72
N ASN A 10 26.51 45.25 -9.61
CA ASN A 10 25.55 44.16 -9.45
C ASN A 10 26.28 42.82 -9.65
N ARG A 11 26.99 42.36 -8.61
CA ARG A 11 27.68 41.07 -8.60
C ARG A 11 26.62 39.97 -8.68
N LYS A 12 26.52 39.34 -9.85
CA LYS A 12 25.71 38.13 -10.04
C LYS A 12 26.14 37.12 -8.99
N THR A 13 25.27 36.89 -8.01
CA THR A 13 25.51 35.96 -6.90
C THR A 13 25.31 34.54 -7.40
N VAL A 14 26.24 34.06 -8.22
CA VAL A 14 26.35 32.65 -8.57
C VAL A 14 26.94 31.93 -7.36
N GLY A 15 26.14 31.10 -6.69
CA GLY A 15 26.54 30.39 -5.46
C GLY A 15 25.66 30.66 -4.23
N ARG A 16 24.61 31.50 -4.33
CA ARG A 16 23.61 31.57 -3.25
C ARG A 16 22.81 30.28 -3.23
N TYR A 17 22.92 29.51 -2.13
CA TYR A 17 21.99 28.45 -1.83
C TYR A 17 20.57 29.05 -1.81
N VAL A 18 19.79 28.69 -2.82
CA VAL A 18 18.35 28.95 -2.88
C VAL A 18 17.66 27.69 -2.40
N SER A 19 16.75 27.83 -1.44
CA SER A 19 16.04 26.68 -0.89
C SER A 19 15.30 25.94 -2.03
N PRO A 20 15.19 24.61 -1.97
CA PRO A 20 14.49 23.83 -3.00
C PRO A 20 13.06 24.32 -3.23
N GLU A 21 12.37 24.85 -2.21
CA GLU A 21 11.01 25.42 -2.35
C GLU A 21 10.96 26.59 -3.35
N SER A 22 12.05 27.35 -3.45
CA SER A 22 12.16 28.53 -4.31
C SER A 22 12.34 28.18 -5.80
N ARG A 23 12.63 26.91 -6.13
CA ARG A 23 13.14 26.51 -7.45
C ARG A 23 12.11 25.92 -8.41
N GLY A 24 10.83 25.92 -8.04
CA GLY A 24 9.72 25.54 -8.93
C GLY A 24 9.80 24.06 -9.36
N LYS A 25 8.91 23.25 -8.77
CA LYS A 25 8.83 21.77 -8.83
C LYS A 25 9.71 21.07 -7.80
N VAL A 26 9.28 21.21 -6.55
CA VAL A 26 9.50 20.20 -5.52
C VAL A 26 8.36 19.19 -5.64
N THR A 27 8.66 17.92 -5.87
CA THR A 27 7.71 16.86 -5.56
C THR A 27 7.61 16.78 -4.03
N ILE A 28 6.56 17.36 -3.46
CA ILE A 28 6.31 17.28 -2.02
C ILE A 28 6.25 15.78 -1.69
N ARG A 29 7.11 15.29 -0.79
CA ARG A 29 6.97 13.92 -0.27
C ARG A 29 5.60 13.85 0.38
N ARG A 30 4.72 12.99 -0.14
CA ARG A 30 3.42 12.73 0.46
C ARG A 30 3.68 12.33 1.93
N PRO A 31 3.01 12.96 2.92
CA PRO A 31 3.15 12.57 4.31
C PRO A 31 2.78 11.09 4.43
N GLN A 32 3.69 10.28 5.00
CA GLN A 32 3.53 8.83 5.13
C GLN A 32 2.55 8.42 6.25
N THR A 33 1.76 9.35 6.77
CA THR A 33 1.07 9.19 8.07
C THR A 33 -0.31 8.53 7.96
N GLU A 34 -0.87 8.38 6.76
CA GLU A 34 -2.30 8.02 6.60
C GLU A 34 -2.55 6.64 5.98
N ASP A 35 -1.53 5.99 5.40
CA ASP A 35 -1.68 4.71 4.72
C ASP A 35 -1.31 3.53 5.65
N HIS A 36 -1.91 3.46 6.84
CA HIS A 36 -1.77 2.31 7.72
C HIS A 36 -2.95 1.35 7.52
N SER A 37 -2.79 0.36 6.64
CA SER A 37 -3.65 -0.81 6.72
C SER A 37 -3.45 -1.45 8.10
N PRO A 38 -4.54 -1.79 8.83
CA PRO A 38 -4.40 -2.45 10.12
C PRO A 38 -3.58 -3.73 9.94
N HIS A 39 -2.51 -3.88 10.70
CA HIS A 39 -1.60 -5.04 10.59
C HIS A 39 -2.33 -6.40 10.72
N TRP A 40 -3.47 -6.42 11.41
CA TRP A 40 -4.33 -7.60 11.56
C TRP A 40 -5.05 -8.01 10.26
N TYR A 41 -5.24 -7.07 9.34
CA TYR A 41 -5.97 -7.28 8.11
C TYR A 41 -5.29 -8.30 7.18
N GLY A 42 -3.96 -8.25 7.09
CA GLY A 42 -3.18 -9.23 6.34
C GLY A 42 -3.31 -10.64 6.93
N TRP A 43 -3.30 -10.77 8.25
CA TRP A 43 -3.51 -12.05 8.94
C TRP A 43 -4.91 -12.60 8.67
N MET A 44 -5.94 -11.75 8.69
CA MET A 44 -7.33 -12.16 8.44
C MET A 44 -7.53 -12.74 7.03
N ILE A 45 -6.89 -12.15 6.00
CA ILE A 45 -6.93 -12.70 4.63
C ILE A 45 -6.19 -14.02 4.55
N LEU A 46 -5.01 -14.10 5.17
CA LEU A 46 -4.20 -15.31 5.16
C LEU A 46 -4.94 -16.46 5.84
N ASP A 47 -5.58 -16.21 6.98
CA ASP A 47 -6.41 -17.17 7.69
C ASP A 47 -7.61 -17.62 6.84
N LEU A 48 -8.30 -16.70 6.16
CA LEU A 48 -9.44 -17.04 5.32
C LEU A 48 -9.05 -17.88 4.08
N LEU A 49 -7.87 -17.59 3.51
CA LEU A 49 -7.34 -18.33 2.37
C LEU A 49 -6.82 -19.71 2.78
N ALA A 50 -6.10 -19.79 3.89
CA ALA A 50 -5.65 -21.03 4.49
C ALA A 50 -6.83 -21.91 4.94
N PHE A 51 -7.87 -21.31 5.51
CA PHE A 51 -9.10 -22.00 5.89
C PHE A 51 -9.80 -22.60 4.67
N GLY A 52 -9.97 -21.83 3.58
CA GLY A 52 -10.53 -22.34 2.33
C GLY A 52 -9.74 -23.54 1.77
N MET A 53 -8.40 -23.47 1.81
CA MET A 53 -7.53 -24.58 1.43
C MET A 53 -7.77 -25.81 2.32
N ILE A 54 -7.77 -25.64 3.64
CA ILE A 54 -7.97 -26.73 4.61
C ILE A 54 -9.32 -27.40 4.41
N VAL A 55 -10.40 -26.64 4.19
CA VAL A 55 -11.74 -27.18 3.94
C VAL A 55 -11.75 -28.08 2.70
N ILE A 56 -11.11 -27.66 1.61
CA ILE A 56 -11.01 -28.46 0.38
C ILE A 56 -10.19 -29.73 0.67
N THR A 57 -9.02 -29.61 1.31
CA THR A 57 -8.16 -30.76 1.61
C THR A 57 -8.87 -31.76 2.51
N LEU A 58 -9.52 -31.32 3.59
CA LEU A 58 -10.26 -32.19 4.50
C LEU A 58 -11.47 -32.85 3.84
N ASN A 59 -12.15 -32.15 2.93
CA ASN A 59 -13.23 -32.73 2.14
C ASN A 59 -12.72 -33.85 1.22
N TYR A 60 -11.58 -33.64 0.56
CA TYR A 60 -10.96 -34.64 -0.29
C TYR A 60 -10.38 -35.84 0.48
N LEU A 61 -9.88 -35.63 1.70
CA LEU A 61 -9.39 -36.70 2.56
C LEU A 61 -10.51 -37.60 3.13
N GLN A 62 -11.78 -37.35 2.79
CA GLN A 62 -12.96 -38.08 3.28
C GLN A 62 -13.05 -38.15 4.82
N VAL A 63 -12.38 -37.24 5.53
CA VAL A 63 -12.39 -37.17 7.00
C VAL A 63 -13.76 -36.70 7.53
N LEU A 64 -14.58 -36.09 6.66
CA LEU A 64 -15.94 -35.68 6.95
C LEU A 64 -16.94 -36.82 6.65
N PRO A 65 -17.89 -37.12 7.57
CA PRO A 65 -18.87 -38.18 7.37
C PRO A 65 -19.84 -37.80 6.24
N GLY A 66 -19.91 -38.67 5.23
CA GLY A 66 -20.69 -38.46 4.01
C GLY A 66 -19.77 -38.12 2.84
N SER A 67 -19.58 -39.10 1.96
CA SER A 67 -18.96 -39.06 0.62
C SER A 67 -18.70 -37.65 0.04
N VAL A 68 -17.57 -37.49 -0.65
CA VAL A 68 -17.08 -36.26 -1.33
C VAL A 68 -18.23 -35.38 -1.86
N SER A 69 -18.73 -34.50 -1.00
CA SER A 69 -19.95 -33.74 -1.30
C SER A 69 -19.57 -32.43 -1.97
N SER A 70 -20.15 -32.19 -3.16
CA SER A 70 -19.95 -30.98 -3.96
C SER A 70 -20.25 -29.70 -3.17
N TRP A 71 -21.07 -29.78 -2.10
CA TRP A 71 -21.36 -28.65 -1.23
C TRP A 71 -20.12 -28.12 -0.48
N TYR A 72 -19.23 -28.99 -0.03
CA TYR A 72 -18.00 -28.57 0.64
C TYR A 72 -16.98 -27.95 -0.34
N LEU A 73 -16.97 -28.41 -1.59
CA LEU A 73 -16.17 -27.78 -2.65
C LEU A 73 -16.66 -26.37 -2.94
N VAL A 74 -17.98 -26.17 -3.04
CA VAL A 74 -18.58 -24.85 -3.20
C VAL A 74 -18.26 -23.97 -2.00
N LEU A 75 -18.33 -24.50 -0.77
CA LEU A 75 -18.02 -23.76 0.45
C LEU A 75 -16.55 -23.32 0.51
N GLY A 76 -15.61 -24.21 0.17
CA GLY A 76 -14.19 -23.88 0.06
C GLY A 76 -13.92 -22.82 -1.02
N LEU A 77 -14.57 -22.95 -2.18
CA LEU A 77 -14.44 -22.01 -3.29
C LEU A 77 -14.97 -20.62 -2.91
N VAL A 78 -16.16 -20.54 -2.30
CA VAL A 78 -16.76 -19.28 -1.82
C VAL A 78 -15.88 -18.63 -0.74
N SER A 79 -15.30 -19.42 0.17
CA SER A 79 -14.34 -18.92 1.17
C SER A 79 -13.13 -18.25 0.52
N MET A 80 -12.53 -18.88 -0.49
CA MET A 80 -11.39 -18.30 -1.21
C MET A 80 -11.79 -17.03 -1.97
N PHE A 81 -12.92 -17.03 -2.68
CA PHE A 81 -13.44 -15.83 -3.37
C PHE A 81 -13.71 -14.69 -2.39
N SER A 82 -14.24 -14.98 -1.20
CA SER A 82 -14.47 -13.99 -0.15
C SER A 82 -13.15 -13.39 0.37
N GLY A 83 -12.10 -14.22 0.52
CA GLY A 83 -10.76 -13.75 0.87
C GLY A 83 -10.12 -12.85 -0.18
N PHE A 84 -10.24 -13.19 -1.46
CA PHE A 84 -9.81 -12.33 -2.57
C PHE A 84 -10.60 -11.02 -2.63
N TYR A 85 -11.92 -11.08 -2.43
CA TYR A 85 -12.76 -9.89 -2.41
C TYR A 85 -12.37 -8.94 -1.27
N LEU A 86 -12.11 -9.47 -0.07
CA LEU A 86 -11.61 -8.66 1.03
C LEU A 86 -10.28 -8.02 0.64
N ALA A 87 -9.32 -8.81 0.16
CA ALA A 87 -7.98 -8.33 -0.23
C ALA A 87 -8.01 -7.16 -1.22
N THR A 88 -8.99 -7.14 -2.12
CA THR A 88 -9.16 -6.04 -3.08
C THR A 88 -9.91 -4.83 -2.53
N ARG A 89 -10.63 -4.97 -1.42
CA ARG A 89 -11.41 -3.88 -0.81
C ARG A 89 -10.62 -3.05 0.20
N TYR A 90 -9.57 -3.62 0.79
CA TYR A 90 -8.77 -3.02 1.86
C TYR A 90 -7.28 -2.88 1.50
N HIS A 91 -7.02 -2.76 0.20
CA HIS A 91 -5.77 -2.20 -0.31
C HIS A 91 -5.96 -0.71 -0.57
#